data_AF-A1WLW3-F1
#
_entry.id   AF-A1WLW3-F1
#
_cell.length_a   1.000
_cell.length_b   1.000
_cell.length_c   1.000
_cell.angle_alpha   90.00
_cell.angle_beta   90.00
_cell.angle_gamma   90.00
#
_symmetry.space_group_name_H-M   'P 1'
#
loop_
_entity.id
_entity.type
_entity.pdbx_description
1 polymer ?
#
loop_
_entity_poly.entity_id
_entity_poly.type
_entity_poly.pdbx_seq_one_letter_code
_entity_poly.pdbx_strand_id
1 'polypeptide(L)'
;MELEWDAGKAARNLNEHGVSFEDAALVFYDPGRIEACDGREDYGEDRWATIGFAHSAVLYVVYTVRRGQTIRLISARKANADERKQYRQANRRPEEPAASDCRAEGAIGCRGGHA
;
A
#
# COMPACT_ATOMS: atom_id res chain seq x y z
N MET A 1 -3.18 -3.32 18.18
CA MET A 1 -3.72 -4.07 17.04
C MET A 1 -3.41 -5.53 17.31
N GLU A 2 -4.42 -6.35 17.50
CA GLU A 2 -4.23 -7.78 17.74
C GLU A 2 -4.49 -8.51 16.43
N LEU A 3 -3.53 -9.32 15.99
CA LEU A 3 -3.62 -10.06 14.73
C LEU A 3 -3.84 -11.53 15.07
N GLU A 4 -4.94 -12.08 14.58
CA GLU A 4 -5.31 -13.49 14.74
C GLU A 4 -5.30 -14.16 13.37
N TRP A 5 -4.81 -15.38 13.29
CA TRP A 5 -4.96 -16.21 12.12
C TRP A 5 -4.97 -17.69 12.49
N ASP A 6 -5.60 -18.49 11.64
CA ASP A 6 -5.57 -19.93 11.78
C ASP A 6 -4.22 -20.46 11.26
N ALA A 7 -3.46 -21.17 12.10
CA ALA A 7 -2.15 -21.69 11.73
C ALA A 7 -2.21 -22.70 10.57
N GLY A 8 -3.30 -23.47 10.46
CA GLY A 8 -3.54 -24.38 9.35
C GLY A 8 -3.75 -23.63 8.04
N LYS A 9 -4.53 -22.54 8.07
CA LYS A 9 -4.68 -21.64 6.93
C LYS A 9 -3.40 -20.91 6.59
N ALA A 10 -2.62 -20.48 7.58
CA ALA A 10 -1.34 -19.80 7.35
C ALA A 10 -0.38 -20.71 6.58
N ALA A 11 -0.23 -21.96 7.03
CA ALA A 11 0.60 -22.96 6.36
C ALA A 11 0.09 -23.26 4.95
N ARG A 12 -1.22 -23.40 4.77
CA ARG A 12 -1.81 -23.66 3.44
C ARG A 12 -1.63 -22.47 2.50
N ASN A 13 -1.86 -21.25 2.97
CA ASN A 13 -1.66 -20.02 2.21
C ASN A 13 -0.20 -19.85 1.78
N LEU A 14 0.75 -20.15 2.68
CA LEU A 14 2.17 -20.16 2.34
C LEU A 14 2.50 -21.19 1.26
N ASN A 15 1.88 -22.38 1.31
CA ASN A 15 2.08 -23.41 0.31
C ASN A 15 1.44 -23.07 -1.05
N GLU A 16 0.22 -22.56 -1.05
CA GLU A 16 -0.57 -22.26 -2.26
C GLU A 16 -0.12 -20.95 -2.93
N HIS A 17 0.23 -19.93 -2.15
CA HIS A 17 0.47 -18.57 -2.65
C HIS A 17 1.90 -18.06 -2.40
N GLY A 18 2.70 -18.76 -1.59
CA GLY A 18 4.07 -18.35 -1.28
C GLY A 18 4.13 -17.05 -0.46
N VAL A 19 3.10 -16.78 0.35
CA VAL A 19 3.02 -15.60 1.22
C VAL A 19 2.67 -16.05 2.63
N SER A 20 3.51 -15.69 3.60
CA SER A 20 3.21 -15.96 5.00
C SER A 20 2.25 -14.88 5.54
N PHE A 21 1.45 -15.24 6.55
CA PHE A 21 0.61 -14.25 7.24
C PHE A 21 1.43 -13.23 8.04
N GLU A 22 2.66 -13.58 8.40
CA GLU A 22 3.62 -12.65 8.99
C GLU A 22 4.04 -11.57 7.98
N ASP A 23 4.37 -11.96 6.73
CA ASP A 23 4.63 -11.01 5.63
C ASP A 23 3.38 -10.16 5.33
N ALA A 24 2.22 -10.81 5.33
CA ALA A 24 0.95 -10.14 5.13
C ALA A 24 0.68 -9.11 6.23
N ALA A 25 1.13 -9.34 7.47
CA ALA A 25 0.99 -8.37 8.55
C ALA A 25 1.84 -7.10 8.31
N LEU A 26 2.95 -7.21 7.56
CA LEU A 26 3.81 -6.06 7.26
C LEU A 26 3.11 -5.01 6.39
N VAL A 27 2.13 -5.40 5.58
CA VAL A 27 1.37 -4.43 4.76
C VAL A 27 0.61 -3.42 5.61
N PHE A 28 0.25 -3.76 6.86
CA PHE A 28 -0.42 -2.83 7.76
C PHE A 28 0.52 -1.71 8.25
N TYR A 29 1.83 -1.96 8.23
CA TYR A 29 2.86 -0.96 8.56
C TYR A 29 3.23 -0.07 7.37
N ASP A 30 2.80 -0.42 6.16
CA ASP A 30 3.02 0.40 4.97
C ASP A 30 2.09 1.63 5.01
N PRO A 31 2.64 2.87 4.99
CA PRO A 31 1.84 4.09 4.96
C PRO A 31 1.11 4.27 3.62
N GLY A 32 1.59 3.62 2.56
CA GLY A 32 0.99 3.62 1.23
C GLY A 32 -0.10 2.58 1.02
N ARG A 33 -0.48 1.82 2.04
CA ARG A 33 -1.46 0.74 1.87
C ARG A 33 -2.80 1.30 1.40
N ILE A 34 -3.43 0.56 0.49
CA ILE A 34 -4.80 0.83 0.04
C ILE A 34 -5.70 -0.15 0.78
N GLU A 35 -6.71 0.36 1.46
CA GLU A 35 -7.73 -0.45 2.11
C GLU A 35 -9.02 -0.38 1.29
N ALA A 36 -9.61 -1.53 1.01
CA ALA A 36 -10.80 -1.69 0.20
C ALA A 36 -11.79 -2.60 0.93
N CYS A 37 -13.03 -2.16 1.08
CA CYS A 37 -14.08 -3.01 1.64
C CYS A 37 -14.55 -4.00 0.56
N ASP A 38 -14.39 -5.29 0.82
CA ASP A 38 -14.89 -6.36 -0.05
C ASP A 38 -16.33 -6.70 0.36
N GLY A 39 -17.23 -5.74 0.14
CA GLY A 39 -18.65 -5.86 0.43
C GLY A 39 -19.44 -6.58 -0.66
N ARG A 40 -18.79 -7.43 -1.47
CA ARG A 40 -19.42 -8.08 -2.63
C ARG A 40 -20.50 -9.08 -2.26
N GLU A 41 -20.55 -9.52 -1.01
CA GLU A 41 -21.53 -10.49 -0.53
C GLU A 41 -21.89 -10.20 0.93
N ASP A 42 -23.19 -10.23 1.21
CA ASP A 42 -23.75 -10.04 2.56
C ASP A 42 -23.49 -11.30 3.40
N TYR A 43 -22.24 -11.47 3.81
CA TYR A 43 -21.80 -12.61 4.64
C TYR A 43 -22.11 -12.41 6.13
N GLY A 44 -22.80 -11.33 6.51
CA GLY A 44 -23.08 -10.95 7.90
C GLY A 44 -21.89 -10.35 8.68
N GLU A 45 -20.69 -10.31 8.09
CA GLU A 45 -19.47 -9.75 8.67
C GLU A 45 -18.72 -8.86 7.65
N ASP A 46 -18.27 -7.68 8.05
CA ASP A 46 -17.45 -6.80 7.21
C ASP A 46 -16.09 -7.45 6.88
N ARG A 47 -15.86 -7.69 5.59
CA ARG A 47 -14.59 -8.16 5.05
C ARG A 47 -13.82 -7.00 4.44
N TRP A 48 -12.58 -6.88 4.85
CA TRP A 48 -11.66 -5.85 4.41
C TRP A 48 -10.53 -6.49 3.62
N ALA A 49 -10.15 -5.86 2.54
CA ALA A 49 -8.96 -6.18 1.78
C ALA A 49 -7.98 -5.02 1.88
N THR A 50 -6.70 -5.32 2.01
CA THR A 50 -5.64 -4.31 1.94
C THR A 50 -4.59 -4.71 0.92
N ILE A 51 -4.15 -3.71 0.16
CA ILE A 51 -3.09 -3.82 -0.83
C ILE A 51 -1.94 -2.97 -0.32
N GLY A 52 -0.85 -3.62 0.04
CA GLY A 52 0.33 -2.92 0.55
C GLY A 52 1.62 -3.52 0.01
N PHE A 53 2.70 -2.77 0.14
CA PHE A 53 4.02 -3.26 -0.19
C PHE A 53 4.66 -3.91 1.04
N ALA A 54 5.10 -5.16 0.90
CA ALA A 54 5.80 -5.89 1.95
C ALA A 54 7.04 -6.56 1.37
N HIS A 55 8.16 -6.46 2.09
CA HIS A 55 9.49 -6.87 1.64
C HIS A 55 9.91 -6.26 0.30
N SER A 56 9.54 -6.92 -0.79
CA SER A 56 9.91 -6.56 -2.16
C SER A 56 8.76 -6.79 -3.17
N ALA A 57 7.55 -7.06 -2.68
CA ALA A 57 6.37 -7.30 -3.51
C ALA A 57 5.13 -6.59 -2.97
N VAL A 58 4.19 -6.29 -3.87
CA VAL A 58 2.85 -5.82 -3.47
C VAL A 58 2.02 -7.06 -3.14
N LEU A 59 1.47 -7.08 -1.94
CA LEU A 59 0.62 -8.15 -1.44
C LEU A 59 -0.82 -7.65 -1.34
N TYR A 60 -1.74 -8.59 -1.53
CA TYR A 60 -3.17 -8.42 -1.36
C TYR A 60 -3.61 -9.31 -0.20
N VAL A 61 -4.09 -8.70 0.87
CA VAL A 61 -4.41 -9.37 2.14
C VAL A 61 -5.87 -9.15 2.46
N VAL A 62 -6.61 -10.23 2.70
CA VAL A 62 -8.02 -10.20 3.11
C VAL A 62 -8.12 -10.53 4.58
N TYR A 63 -8.81 -9.68 5.31
CA TYR A 63 -9.00 -9.78 6.74
C TYR A 63 -10.43 -9.38 7.14
N THR A 64 -10.80 -9.71 8.37
CA THR A 64 -12.03 -9.22 8.99
C THR A 64 -11.70 -8.59 10.33
N VAL A 65 -12.47 -7.57 10.71
CA VAL A 65 -12.29 -6.85 11.98
C VAL A 65 -13.39 -7.26 12.93
N ARG A 66 -13.02 -7.85 14.07
CA ARG A 66 -13.96 -8.21 15.13
C ARG A 66 -14.10 -7.09 16.15
N ARG A 67 -15.22 -7.11 16.90
CA ARG A 67 -15.49 -6.18 18.00
C ARG A 67 -14.32 -6.23 19.00
N GLY A 68 -13.54 -5.15 19.09
CA GLY A 68 -12.35 -5.07 19.95
C GLY A 68 -11.01 -4.80 19.25
N GLN A 69 -11.00 -4.46 17.95
CA GLN A 69 -9.77 -4.18 17.17
C GLN A 69 -8.88 -5.41 16.94
N THR A 70 -9.45 -6.61 17.06
CA THR A 70 -8.81 -7.86 16.65
C THR A 70 -9.03 -8.06 15.15
N ILE A 71 -7.93 -8.12 14.41
CA ILE A 71 -7.89 -8.32 12.96
C ILE A 71 -7.62 -9.80 12.71
N ARG A 72 -8.56 -10.48 12.06
CA ARG A 72 -8.39 -11.89 11.69
C ARG A 72 -8.01 -12.00 10.22
N LEU A 73 -6.81 -12.49 9.93
CA LEU A 73 -6.36 -12.70 8.55
C LEU A 73 -7.04 -13.95 7.98
N ILE A 74 -7.59 -13.81 6.79
CA ILE A 74 -8.34 -14.87 6.09
C ILE A 74 -7.51 -15.45 4.96
N SER A 75 -6.90 -14.60 4.13
CA SER A 75 -6.05 -15.00 3.01
C SER A 75 -5.04 -13.89 2.66
N ALA A 76 -3.91 -14.30 2.08
CA ALA A 76 -2.91 -13.38 1.59
C ALA A 76 -2.30 -13.90 0.28
N ARG A 77 -2.28 -13.08 -0.75
CA ARG A 77 -1.70 -13.45 -2.05
C ARG A 77 -0.87 -12.32 -2.61
N LYS A 78 -0.08 -12.61 -3.63
CA LYS A 78 0.56 -11.56 -4.43
C LYS A 78 -0.50 -10.79 -5.19
N ALA A 79 -0.36 -9.47 -5.22
CA ALA A 79 -1.23 -8.61 -6.02
C ALA A 79 -1.00 -8.88 -7.51
N ASN A 80 -2.10 -8.93 -8.27
CA ASN A 80 -2.10 -9.08 -9.72
C ASN A 80 -1.54 -7.83 -10.42
N ALA A 81 -1.35 -7.90 -11.73
CA ALA A 81 -0.81 -6.78 -12.51
C ALA A 81 -1.64 -5.49 -12.34
N ASP A 82 -2.96 -5.59 -12.39
CA ASP A 82 -3.88 -4.47 -12.19
C ASP A 82 -3.81 -3.90 -10.77
N GLU A 83 -3.82 -4.75 -9.75
CA GLU A 83 -3.73 -4.34 -8.34
C GLU A 83 -2.39 -3.68 -8.03
N ARG A 84 -1.29 -4.20 -8.60
CA ARG A 84 0.05 -3.58 -8.53
C ARG A 84 0.06 -2.22 -9.21
N LYS A 85 -0.60 -2.10 -10.37
CA LYS A 85 -0.71 -0.84 -11.09
C LYS A 85 -1.55 0.17 -10.30
N GLN A 86 -2.62 -0.27 -9.65
CA GLN A 86 -3.44 0.56 -8.77
C GLN A 86 -2.64 1.05 -7.56
N TYR A 87 -1.92 0.14 -6.88
CA TYR A 87 -1.04 0.50 -5.76
C TYR A 87 0.03 1.51 -6.17
N ARG A 88 0.71 1.30 -7.31
CA ARG A 88 1.70 2.25 -7.82
C ARG A 88 1.11 3.59 -8.20
N GLN A 89 -0.12 3.63 -8.71
CA GLN A 89 -0.80 4.88 -9.05
C GLN A 89 -1.21 5.66 -7.80
N ALA A 90 -1.74 4.97 -6.79
CA ALA A 90 -2.10 5.59 -5.51
C ALA A 90 -0.87 6.09 -4.75
N ASN A 91 0.22 5.32 -4.78
CA ASN A 91 1.52 5.72 -4.22
C ASN A 91 2.42 6.45 -5.19
N ARG A 92 1.88 6.90 -6.33
CA ARG A 92 2.58 7.82 -7.19
C ARG A 92 2.60 9.15 -6.44
N ARG A 93 3.62 9.35 -5.61
CA ARG A 93 4.03 10.70 -5.23
C ARG A 93 4.05 11.50 -6.53
N PRO A 94 3.47 12.71 -6.61
CA PRO A 94 3.96 13.63 -7.62
C PRO A 94 5.47 13.67 -7.39
N GLU A 95 6.22 13.18 -8.38
CA GLU A 95 7.65 13.41 -8.41
C GLU A 95 7.82 14.90 -8.08
N GLU A 96 8.59 15.18 -7.02
CA GLU A 96 9.07 16.54 -6.80
C GLU A 96 9.57 17.05 -8.15
N PRO A 97 9.12 18.24 -8.60
CA PRO A 97 9.50 18.73 -9.91
C PRO A 97 11.03 18.67 -10.01
N ALA A 98 11.50 18.02 -11.06
CA ALA A 98 12.90 17.88 -11.37
C ALA A 98 13.60 19.22 -11.09
N ALA A 99 14.61 19.19 -10.23
CA ALA A 99 15.57 20.27 -10.14
C ALA A 99 16.19 20.45 -11.53
N SER A 100 15.63 21.39 -12.29
CA SER A 100 16.12 21.80 -13.60
C SER A 100 15.83 23.29 -13.76
N ASP A 101 16.63 24.10 -13.09
CA ASP A 101 17.55 25.03 -13.77
C ASP A 101 18.31 25.83 -12.71
N CYS A 102 19.45 25.30 -12.27
CA CYS A 102 20.50 26.14 -11.70
C CYS A 102 21.47 26.47 -12.83
N ARG A 103 21.06 27.33 -13.76
CA ARG A 103 22.02 28.05 -14.60
C ARG A 103 22.26 29.42 -13.98
N ALA A 104 23.24 29.47 -13.09
CA ALA A 104 24.00 30.70 -12.88
C ALA A 104 24.53 31.15 -14.25
N GLU A 105 24.32 32.41 -14.64
CA GLU A 105 25.33 33.34 -15.18
C GLU A 105 24.80 34.77 -15.05
N GLY A 106 25.62 35.66 -14.48
CA GLY A 106 25.24 37.01 -14.12
C GLY A 106 25.26 38.02 -15.28
N ALA A 107 24.56 39.13 -15.06
CA ALA A 107 24.80 40.45 -15.64
C ALA A 107 24.22 41.46 -14.63
N ILE A 108 25.00 42.11 -13.76
CA ILE A 108 25.74 43.36 -14.00
C ILE A 108 24.96 44.33 -14.90
N GLY A 109 24.46 45.43 -14.34
CA GLY A 109 24.11 46.61 -15.13
C GLY A 109 23.03 47.53 -14.56
N CYS A 110 23.46 48.56 -13.83
CA CYS A 110 22.64 49.67 -13.32
C CYS A 110 22.10 50.62 -14.41
N ARG A 111 21.05 51.38 -14.00
CA ARG A 111 20.53 52.72 -14.42
C ARG A 111 19.09 52.64 -14.94
N GLY A 112 18.08 53.33 -14.41
CA GLY A 112 18.06 54.63 -13.72
C GLY A 112 17.98 55.75 -14.76
N GLY A 113 16.81 56.36 -14.95
CA GLY A 113 16.69 57.57 -15.78
C GLY A 113 15.27 57.87 -16.28
N HIS A 114 14.66 58.88 -15.66
CA HIS A 114 13.56 59.74 -16.11
C HIS A 114 13.30 59.84 -17.63
N ALA A 115 12.02 59.96 -17.97
CA ALA A 115 11.51 61.08 -18.78
C ALA A 115 10.09 61.43 -18.33
#